data_AF-A0A5J4P6S0-F1
#
_entry.id   AF-A0A5J4P6S0-F1
#
_cell.length_a   1.000
_cell.length_b   1.000
_cell.length_c   1.000
_cell.angle_alpha   90.00
_cell.angle_beta   90.00
_cell.angle_gamma   90.00
#
_symmetry.space_group_name_H-M   'P 1'
#
loop_
_entity.id
_entity.type
_entity.pdbx_description
1 polymer ?
#
loop_
_entity_poly.entity_id
_entity_poly.type
_entity_poly.pdbx_seq_one_letter_code
_entity_poly.pdbx_strand_id
1 'polypeptide(L)'
;KNDEMVQGARDLKAGPLNGKLSNFVSRLENKLNDKRMDFLLGEKSHKITFEQTLQQLLGYNDNKSNVTIIDLSGVPFEVLSITVSLISRIIFEYGYFYKRMRCAKNTNEKINNDIPILLVFEEAHKYVPNSELSKFRASKNSIERIAKEGRKYGVTLLLASQRPSEISETIFSQCNNFIAMRLTNPNDQ
;
A
#
# COMPACT_ATOMS: atom_id res chain seq x y z
N LYS A 1 11.12 9.20 -35.83
CA LYS A 1 11.02 10.13 -34.66
C LYS A 1 12.12 9.91 -33.63
N ASN A 2 12.45 8.66 -33.25
CA ASN A 2 13.50 8.40 -32.24
C ASN A 2 14.95 8.54 -32.78
N ASP A 3 15.14 8.44 -34.09
CA ASP A 3 16.43 8.75 -34.76
C ASP A 3 16.33 9.99 -35.64
N GLU A 4 15.26 10.76 -35.46
CA GLU A 4 14.98 11.94 -36.28
C GLU A 4 15.98 13.05 -35.99
N MET A 5 16.53 13.62 -37.06
CA MET A 5 17.41 14.77 -37.03
C MET A 5 16.66 15.94 -37.70
N VAL A 6 16.68 17.11 -37.08
CA VAL A 6 16.03 18.34 -37.54
C VAL A 6 17.08 19.38 -37.92
N GLN A 7 16.77 20.25 -38.87
CA GLN A 7 17.69 21.30 -39.31
C GLN A 7 17.99 22.28 -38.17
N GLY A 8 19.26 22.40 -37.78
CA GLY A 8 19.75 23.42 -36.85
C GLY A 8 20.35 24.62 -37.58
N ALA A 9 20.73 25.65 -36.83
CA ALA A 9 21.25 26.91 -37.37
C ALA A 9 22.60 26.79 -38.11
N ARG A 10 23.32 25.67 -37.95
CA ARG A 10 24.59 25.39 -38.66
C ARG A 10 24.69 23.96 -39.18
N ASP A 11 24.11 23.00 -38.46
CA ASP A 11 24.12 21.57 -38.81
C ASP A 11 22.81 20.88 -38.40
N LEU A 12 22.61 19.64 -38.85
CA LEU A 12 21.53 18.77 -38.37
C LEU A 12 21.67 18.52 -36.86
N LYS A 13 20.59 18.73 -36.12
CA LYS A 13 20.49 18.53 -34.67
C LYS A 13 19.52 17.39 -34.36
N ALA A 14 19.77 16.65 -33.29
CA ALA A 14 18.82 15.66 -32.78
C ALA A 14 17.42 16.27 -32.57
N GLY A 15 16.41 15.65 -33.18
CA GLY A 15 15.01 16.04 -33.03
C GLY A 15 14.52 15.94 -31.57
N PRO A 16 13.41 16.58 -31.21
CA PRO A 16 12.94 16.68 -29.83
C PRO A 16 12.57 15.34 -29.18
N LEU A 17 12.39 14.28 -29.97
CA LEU A 17 12.11 12.92 -29.53
C LEU A 17 13.27 11.95 -29.78
N ASN A 18 14.39 12.44 -30.31
CA ASN A 18 15.54 11.63 -30.65
C ASN A 18 16.17 11.03 -29.38
N GLY A 19 16.39 9.71 -29.37
CA GLY A 19 16.87 8.94 -28.23
C GLY A 19 15.90 8.82 -27.03
N LYS A 20 14.79 9.59 -27.01
CA LYS A 20 13.86 9.59 -25.86
C LYS A 20 13.07 8.28 -25.75
N LEU A 21 12.71 7.66 -26.87
CA LEU A 21 12.02 6.37 -26.87
C LEU A 21 12.98 5.27 -26.40
N SER A 22 14.21 5.23 -26.95
CA SER A 22 15.23 4.26 -26.52
C SER A 22 15.53 4.37 -25.02
N ASN A 23 15.68 5.60 -24.51
CA ASN A 23 15.91 5.83 -23.09
C ASN A 23 14.70 5.45 -22.22
N PHE A 24 13.48 5.54 -22.75
CA PHE A 24 12.29 5.06 -22.06
C PHE A 24 12.24 3.53 -22.03
N VAL A 25 12.47 2.88 -23.19
CA VAL A 25 12.50 1.42 -23.31
C VAL A 25 13.58 0.83 -22.41
N SER A 26 14.81 1.36 -22.45
CA SER A 26 15.89 0.88 -21.58
C SER A 26 15.55 1.03 -20.09
N ARG A 27 14.92 2.14 -19.68
CA ARG A 27 14.46 2.29 -18.29
C ARG A 27 13.36 1.29 -17.92
N LEU A 28 12.47 0.98 -18.86
CA LEU A 28 11.40 0.00 -18.66
C LEU A 28 11.96 -1.42 -18.56
N GLU A 29 12.86 -1.81 -19.46
CA GLU A 29 13.57 -3.09 -19.43
C GLU A 29 14.38 -3.25 -18.15
N ASN A 30 15.08 -2.21 -17.71
CA ASN A 30 15.80 -2.23 -16.44
C ASN A 30 14.87 -2.44 -15.24
N LYS A 31 13.65 -1.89 -15.26
CA LYS A 31 12.65 -2.13 -14.21
C LYS A 31 12.05 -3.54 -14.28
N LEU A 32 11.81 -4.06 -15.49
CA LEU A 32 11.29 -5.42 -15.68
C LEU A 32 12.31 -6.48 -15.22
N ASN A 33 13.60 -6.23 -15.43
CA ASN A 33 14.69 -7.15 -15.06
C ASN A 33 15.21 -6.94 -13.62
N ASP A 34 14.67 -5.96 -12.87
CA ASP A 34 15.07 -5.73 -11.48
C ASP A 34 14.54 -6.87 -10.59
N LYS A 35 15.45 -7.65 -10.00
CA LYS A 35 15.09 -8.75 -9.08
C LYS A 35 14.23 -8.29 -7.90
N ARG A 36 14.31 -7.03 -7.50
CA ARG A 36 13.47 -6.46 -6.43
C ARG A 36 12.01 -6.31 -6.85
N MET A 37 11.71 -6.40 -8.15
CA MET A 37 10.35 -6.38 -8.70
C MET A 37 9.77 -7.78 -8.87
N ASP A 38 10.50 -8.84 -8.54
CA ASP A 38 10.05 -10.24 -8.68
C ASP A 38 8.77 -10.52 -7.87
N PHE A 39 8.54 -9.80 -6.77
CA PHE A 39 7.28 -9.90 -6.01
C PHE A 39 6.05 -9.42 -6.80
N LEU A 40 6.23 -8.55 -7.80
CA LEU A 40 5.16 -8.07 -8.69
C LEU A 40 5.15 -8.79 -10.04
N LEU A 41 6.32 -9.03 -10.62
CA LEU A 41 6.49 -9.48 -12.02
C LEU A 41 6.98 -10.92 -12.16
N GLY A 42 7.29 -11.60 -11.05
CA GLY A 42 7.82 -12.95 -11.06
C GLY A 42 6.76 -14.01 -11.37
N GLU A 43 7.17 -15.21 -11.76
CA GLU A 43 6.23 -16.29 -12.12
C GLU A 43 5.22 -16.63 -11.02
N LYS A 44 5.59 -16.46 -9.75
CA LYS A 44 4.70 -16.73 -8.62
C LYS A 44 3.50 -15.77 -8.61
N SER A 45 3.70 -14.50 -8.97
CA SER A 45 2.60 -13.51 -9.01
C SER A 45 1.62 -13.80 -10.16
N HIS A 46 2.10 -14.44 -11.23
CA HIS A 46 1.25 -14.86 -12.36
C HIS A 46 0.40 -16.11 -12.07
N LYS A 47 0.86 -16.99 -11.18
CA LYS A 47 0.19 -18.28 -10.89
C LYS A 47 -0.77 -18.20 -9.71
N ILE A 48 -0.54 -17.30 -8.77
CA ILE A 48 -1.35 -17.19 -7.54
C ILE A 48 -2.78 -16.71 -7.86
N THR A 49 -3.79 -17.37 -7.28
CA THR A 49 -5.17 -16.91 -7.41
C THR A 49 -5.50 -15.83 -6.37
N PHE A 50 -6.59 -15.09 -6.60
CA PHE A 50 -7.07 -14.12 -5.63
C PHE A 50 -7.46 -14.79 -4.29
N GLU A 51 -8.06 -15.97 -4.34
CA GLU A 51 -8.40 -16.75 -3.14
C GLU A 51 -7.15 -17.13 -2.33
N GLN A 52 -6.11 -17.63 -3.00
CA GLN A 52 -4.84 -17.96 -2.35
C GLN A 52 -4.17 -16.73 -1.75
N THR A 53 -4.24 -15.60 -2.46
CA THR A 53 -3.72 -14.31 -1.97
C THR A 53 -4.46 -13.87 -0.70
N LEU A 54 -5.80 -13.95 -0.68
CA LEU A 54 -6.60 -13.65 0.50
C LEU A 54 -6.29 -14.59 1.67
N GLN A 55 -6.20 -15.89 1.42
CA GLN A 55 -5.84 -16.88 2.45
C GLN A 55 -4.46 -16.59 3.04
N GLN A 56 -3.49 -16.20 2.22
CA GLN A 56 -2.16 -15.81 2.69
C GLN A 56 -2.22 -14.54 3.55
N LEU A 57 -2.93 -13.49 3.11
CA LEU A 57 -3.05 -12.23 3.85
C LEU A 57 -3.77 -12.41 5.19
N LEU A 58 -4.79 -13.27 5.23
CA LEU A 58 -5.62 -13.50 6.41
C LEU A 58 -5.09 -14.62 7.33
N GLY A 59 -4.01 -15.31 6.96
CA GLY A 59 -3.45 -16.40 7.76
C GLY A 59 -4.30 -17.68 7.76
N TYR A 60 -5.07 -17.92 6.70
CA TYR A 60 -5.93 -19.10 6.52
C TYR A 60 -5.42 -20.05 5.43
N ASN A 61 -4.10 -20.11 5.24
CA ASN A 61 -3.48 -21.17 4.44
C ASN A 61 -3.50 -22.51 5.21
N ASP A 62 -2.78 -23.52 4.72
CA ASP A 62 -2.74 -24.88 5.32
C ASP A 62 -2.41 -24.85 6.84
N ASN A 63 -1.58 -23.89 7.27
CA ASN A 63 -1.23 -23.67 8.68
C ASN A 63 -1.86 -22.37 9.20
N LYS A 64 -3.08 -22.48 9.73
CA LYS A 64 -3.84 -21.33 10.24
C LYS A 64 -3.05 -20.57 11.32
N SER A 65 -2.97 -19.25 11.17
CA SER A 65 -2.27 -18.35 12.10
C SER A 65 -3.12 -17.12 12.38
N ASN A 66 -3.22 -16.73 13.66
CA ASN A 66 -3.90 -15.49 14.05
C ASN A 66 -3.05 -14.23 13.77
N VAL A 67 -1.76 -14.41 13.50
CA VAL A 67 -0.81 -13.31 13.24
C VAL A 67 -0.12 -13.61 11.91
N THR A 68 -0.30 -12.72 10.94
CA THR A 68 0.34 -12.77 9.63
C THR A 68 1.31 -11.62 9.52
N ILE A 69 2.60 -11.91 9.29
CA ILE A 69 3.63 -10.90 9.10
C ILE A 69 3.87 -10.74 7.59
N ILE A 70 3.70 -9.51 7.09
CA ILE A 70 4.01 -9.16 5.71
C ILE A 70 5.34 -8.42 5.69
N ASP A 71 6.39 -9.11 5.28
CA ASP A 71 7.72 -8.50 5.13
C ASP A 71 7.81 -7.71 3.82
N LEU A 72 7.98 -6.39 3.96
CA LEU A 72 8.14 -5.45 2.84
C LEU A 72 9.57 -4.91 2.72
N SER A 73 10.54 -5.47 3.45
CA SER A 73 11.94 -5.02 3.44
C SER A 73 12.60 -5.11 2.06
N GLY A 74 12.18 -6.09 1.23
CA GLY A 74 12.66 -6.26 -0.14
C GLY A 74 11.97 -5.35 -1.18
N VAL A 75 10.92 -4.63 -0.79
CA VAL A 75 10.11 -3.83 -1.73
C VAL A 75 10.75 -2.46 -1.97
N PRO A 76 11.02 -2.07 -3.23
CA PRO A 76 11.57 -0.75 -3.51
C PRO A 76 10.67 0.38 -3.02
N PHE A 77 11.28 1.44 -2.48
CA PHE A 77 10.55 2.59 -1.93
C PHE A 77 9.57 3.24 -2.91
N GLU A 78 9.87 3.21 -4.22
CA GLU A 78 9.00 3.75 -5.28
C GLU A 78 7.64 3.06 -5.38
N VAL A 79 7.58 1.77 -5.04
CA VAL A 79 6.36 0.95 -5.14
C VAL A 79 5.76 0.61 -3.77
N LEU A 80 6.51 0.82 -2.68
CA LEU A 80 6.09 0.53 -1.31
C LEU A 80 4.71 1.11 -0.96
N SER A 81 4.48 2.38 -1.28
CA SER A 81 3.19 3.06 -1.07
C SER A 81 2.04 2.38 -1.82
N ILE A 82 2.28 1.93 -3.04
CA ILE A 82 1.29 1.24 -3.88
C ILE A 82 1.01 -0.16 -3.30
N THR A 83 2.05 -0.89 -2.90
CA THR A 83 1.94 -2.22 -2.30
C THR A 83 1.11 -2.18 -1.01
N VAL A 84 1.45 -1.27 -0.09
CA VAL A 84 0.72 -1.09 1.17
C VAL A 84 -0.73 -0.66 0.91
N SER A 85 -0.94 0.21 -0.08
CA SER A 85 -2.29 0.61 -0.47
C SER A 85 -3.12 -0.57 -0.98
N LEU A 86 -2.54 -1.39 -1.85
CA LEU A 86 -3.23 -2.55 -2.42
C LEU A 86 -3.62 -3.55 -1.33
N ILE A 87 -2.68 -3.91 -0.44
CA ILE A 87 -2.94 -4.82 0.68
C ILE A 87 -4.07 -4.26 1.57
N SER A 88 -3.96 -2.98 1.95
CA SER A 88 -4.95 -2.29 2.78
C SER A 88 -6.34 -2.33 2.15
N ARG A 89 -6.45 -2.06 0.85
CA ARG A 89 -7.72 -2.11 0.11
C ARG A 89 -8.29 -3.52 0.04
N ILE A 90 -7.47 -4.53 -0.26
CA ILE A 90 -7.91 -5.93 -0.34
C ILE A 90 -8.51 -6.38 0.99
N ILE A 91 -7.83 -6.08 2.10
CA ILE A 91 -8.31 -6.45 3.44
C ILE A 91 -9.59 -5.67 3.81
N PHE A 92 -9.65 -4.38 3.48
CA PHE A 92 -10.86 -3.59 3.70
C PHE A 92 -12.06 -4.10 2.89
N GLU A 93 -11.86 -4.42 1.61
CA GLU A 93 -12.90 -4.97 0.73
C GLU A 93 -13.36 -6.34 1.20
N TYR A 94 -12.44 -7.21 1.66
CA TYR A 94 -12.81 -8.45 2.31
C TYR A 94 -13.79 -8.23 3.47
N GLY A 95 -13.47 -7.33 4.41
CA GLY A 95 -14.36 -7.02 5.53
C GLY A 95 -15.72 -6.45 5.09
N TYR A 96 -15.73 -5.58 4.08
CA TYR A 96 -16.95 -5.03 3.49
C TYR A 96 -17.85 -6.12 2.90
N PHE A 97 -17.31 -6.99 2.04
CA PHE A 97 -18.06 -8.06 1.39
C PHE A 97 -18.49 -9.13 2.39
N TYR A 98 -17.61 -9.47 3.35
CA TYR A 98 -17.94 -10.41 4.42
C TYR A 98 -19.17 -9.95 5.21
N LYS A 99 -19.18 -8.69 5.66
CA LYS A 99 -20.35 -8.11 6.33
C LYS A 99 -21.61 -8.17 5.46
N ARG A 100 -21.52 -7.78 4.19
CA ARG A 100 -22.66 -7.83 3.25
C ARG A 100 -23.21 -9.24 3.09
N MET A 101 -22.35 -10.24 2.94
CA MET A 101 -22.76 -11.63 2.81
C MET A 101 -23.46 -12.14 4.07
N ARG A 102 -23.00 -11.73 5.26
CA ARG A 102 -23.64 -12.08 6.53
C ARG A 102 -25.03 -11.46 6.66
N CYS A 103 -25.15 -10.15 6.41
CA CYS A 103 -26.45 -9.46 6.46
C CYS A 103 -27.44 -10.02 5.42
N ALA A 104 -26.95 -10.48 4.26
CA ALA A 104 -27.79 -11.14 3.27
C ALA A 104 -28.29 -12.53 3.72
N LYS A 105 -27.49 -13.27 4.50
CA LYS A 105 -27.89 -14.58 5.07
C LYS A 105 -28.79 -14.45 6.29
N ASN A 106 -28.62 -13.40 7.08
CA ASN A 106 -29.41 -13.14 8.29
C ASN A 106 -29.74 -11.65 8.40
N THR A 107 -31.01 -11.30 8.15
CA THR A 107 -31.51 -9.92 8.22
C THR A 107 -31.49 -9.35 9.65
N ASN A 108 -31.45 -10.22 10.67
CA ASN A 108 -31.34 -9.85 12.07
C ASN A 108 -29.89 -9.89 12.58
N GLU A 109 -28.88 -9.88 11.69
CA GLU A 109 -27.48 -9.85 12.06
C GLU A 109 -27.16 -8.57 12.86
N LYS A 110 -26.78 -8.75 14.13
CA LYS A 110 -26.41 -7.65 15.04
C LYS A 110 -24.90 -7.51 15.19
N ILE A 111 -24.14 -8.54 14.86
CA ILE A 111 -22.68 -8.54 14.97
C ILE A 111 -22.11 -7.86 13.72
N ASN A 112 -21.35 -6.77 13.91
CA ASN A 112 -20.75 -6.04 12.79
C ASN A 112 -19.77 -6.89 11.98
N ASN A 113 -18.94 -7.66 12.68
CA ASN A 113 -18.01 -8.65 12.13
C ASN A 113 -17.53 -9.55 13.30
N ASP A 114 -17.54 -10.86 13.11
CA ASP A 114 -17.02 -11.87 14.06
C ASP A 114 -15.60 -12.36 13.68
N ILE A 115 -15.05 -11.85 12.58
CA ILE A 115 -13.67 -12.01 12.14
C ILE A 115 -13.01 -10.61 12.12
N PRO A 116 -12.75 -10.01 13.29
CA PRO A 116 -12.09 -8.70 13.34
C PRO A 116 -10.64 -8.82 12.87
N ILE A 117 -10.21 -7.89 12.02
CA ILE A 117 -8.86 -7.82 11.48
C ILE A 117 -8.22 -6.52 11.96
N LEU A 118 -7.05 -6.62 12.58
CA LEU A 118 -6.21 -5.48 12.93
C LEU A 118 -5.03 -5.38 11.96
N LEU A 119 -4.98 -4.32 11.16
CA LEU A 119 -3.80 -4.03 10.33
C LEU A 119 -2.80 -3.22 11.15
N VAL A 120 -1.60 -3.76 11.35
CA VAL A 120 -0.51 -3.08 12.05
C VAL A 120 0.47 -2.50 11.03
N PHE A 121 0.68 -1.20 11.09
CA PHE A 121 1.63 -0.48 10.25
C PHE A 121 2.85 -0.06 11.09
N GLU A 122 3.91 -0.84 11.03
CA GLU A 122 5.23 -0.49 11.58
C GLU A 122 5.88 0.64 10.77
N GLU A 123 6.57 1.57 11.44
CA GLU A 123 7.17 2.75 10.81
C GLU A 123 6.15 3.59 10.03
N ALA A 124 4.96 3.81 10.62
CA ALA A 124 3.79 4.36 9.93
C ALA A 124 4.05 5.69 9.19
N HIS A 125 4.98 6.52 9.67
CA HIS A 125 5.38 7.77 9.01
C HIS A 125 5.88 7.55 7.56
N LYS A 126 6.34 6.34 7.19
CA LYS A 126 6.72 5.99 5.81
C LYS A 126 5.53 5.85 4.86
N TYR A 127 4.36 5.49 5.38
CA TYR A 127 3.16 5.21 4.58
C TYR A 127 2.14 6.34 4.64
N VAL A 128 2.07 7.03 5.78
CA VAL A 128 1.10 8.10 6.03
C VAL A 128 1.76 9.38 6.54
N PRO A 129 2.77 9.92 5.83
CA PRO A 129 3.49 11.10 6.31
C PRO A 129 2.61 12.36 6.31
N ASN A 130 2.97 13.39 7.07
CA ASN A 130 2.40 14.73 6.96
C ASN A 130 2.96 15.47 5.72
N SER A 131 2.83 14.84 4.55
CA SER A 131 3.37 15.33 3.28
C SER A 131 2.43 15.02 2.12
N GLU A 132 2.09 16.02 1.31
CA GLU A 132 1.19 15.89 0.16
C GLU A 132 1.88 15.40 -1.13
N LEU A 133 3.09 14.86 -1.01
CA LEU A 133 3.81 14.29 -2.15
C LEU A 133 3.03 13.13 -2.78
N SER A 134 2.94 13.15 -4.12
CA SER A 134 2.18 12.17 -4.90
C SER A 134 2.56 10.73 -4.61
N LYS A 135 3.85 10.47 -4.31
CA LYS A 135 4.36 9.13 -3.97
C LYS A 135 3.66 8.48 -2.76
N PHE A 136 3.10 9.25 -1.84
CA PHE A 136 2.41 8.73 -0.64
C PHE A 136 0.88 8.70 -0.77
N ARG A 137 0.33 9.26 -1.85
CA ARG A 137 -1.12 9.46 -2.01
C ARG A 137 -1.89 8.15 -1.94
N ALA A 138 -1.35 7.07 -2.53
CA ALA A 138 -2.01 5.78 -2.59
C ALA A 138 -2.19 5.17 -1.18
N SER A 139 -1.10 5.01 -0.42
CA SER A 139 -1.14 4.46 0.94
C SER A 139 -1.98 5.33 1.88
N LYS A 140 -1.82 6.66 1.81
CA LYS A 140 -2.64 7.61 2.57
C LYS A 140 -4.14 7.40 2.37
N ASN A 141 -4.59 7.42 1.12
CA ASN A 141 -6.02 7.29 0.80
C ASN A 141 -6.61 6.00 1.35
N SER A 142 -5.93 4.87 1.13
CA SER A 142 -6.38 3.56 1.62
C SER A 142 -6.40 3.47 3.14
N ILE A 143 -5.36 3.97 3.81
CA ILE A 143 -5.25 3.87 5.28
C ILE A 143 -6.23 4.84 5.95
N GLU A 144 -6.42 6.05 5.41
CA GLU A 144 -7.41 7.01 5.88
C GLU A 144 -8.83 6.48 5.75
N ARG A 145 -9.14 5.77 4.65
CA ARG A 145 -10.42 5.08 4.48
C ARG A 145 -10.64 4.02 5.56
N ILE A 146 -9.63 3.22 5.89
CA ILE A 146 -9.71 2.26 7.01
C ILE A 146 -9.91 3.00 8.34
N ALA A 147 -9.19 4.09 8.57
CA ALA A 147 -9.30 4.89 9.79
C ALA A 147 -10.73 5.42 10.00
N LYS A 148 -11.36 5.94 8.92
CA LYS A 148 -12.70 6.53 8.95
C LYS A 148 -13.83 5.50 8.97
N GLU A 149 -13.71 4.42 8.21
CA GLU A 149 -14.82 3.51 7.92
C GLU A 149 -14.60 2.08 8.41
N GLY A 150 -13.36 1.68 8.65
CA GLY A 150 -12.98 0.28 8.87
C GLY A 150 -13.69 -0.38 10.06
N ARG A 151 -13.96 0.38 11.13
CA ARG A 151 -14.75 -0.10 12.29
C ARG A 151 -16.13 -0.65 11.89
N LYS A 152 -16.77 -0.10 10.85
CA LYS A 152 -18.07 -0.58 10.36
C LYS A 152 -17.99 -1.99 9.79
N TYR A 153 -16.81 -2.40 9.33
CA TYR A 153 -16.56 -3.66 8.63
C TYR A 153 -15.64 -4.60 9.41
N GLY A 154 -15.33 -4.30 10.68
CA GLY A 154 -14.43 -5.10 11.51
C GLY A 154 -12.97 -5.07 11.04
N VAL A 155 -12.57 -4.05 10.29
CA VAL A 155 -11.19 -3.86 9.82
C VAL A 155 -10.63 -2.63 10.52
N THR A 156 -9.77 -2.81 11.52
CA THR A 156 -9.17 -1.72 12.29
C THR A 156 -7.69 -1.58 11.96
N LEU A 157 -7.07 -0.51 12.47
CA LEU A 157 -5.65 -0.25 12.27
C LEU A 157 -4.94 0.04 13.58
N LEU A 158 -3.63 -0.22 13.60
CA LEU A 158 -2.66 0.26 14.59
C LEU A 158 -1.51 0.91 13.83
N LEU A 159 -1.16 2.13 14.19
CA LEU A 159 0.00 2.83 13.65
C LEU A 159 1.11 2.80 14.70
N ALA A 160 2.23 2.17 14.39
CA ALA A 160 3.43 2.18 15.21
C ALA A 160 4.46 3.10 14.56
N SER A 161 4.89 4.14 15.27
CA SER A 161 5.88 5.10 14.77
C SER A 161 6.64 5.75 15.92
N GLN A 162 7.93 5.94 15.70
CA GLN A 162 8.84 6.72 16.53
C GLN A 162 8.81 8.23 16.19
N ARG A 163 8.12 8.63 15.11
CA ARG A 163 7.94 10.02 14.68
C ARG A 163 6.45 10.33 14.53
N PRO A 164 5.69 10.46 15.63
CA PRO A 164 4.26 10.76 15.58
C PRO A 164 3.97 12.10 14.89
N SER A 165 4.83 13.11 15.05
CA SER A 165 4.68 14.43 14.40
C SER A 165 4.73 14.37 12.87
N GLU A 166 5.38 13.34 12.33
CA GLU A 166 5.45 13.11 10.89
C GLU A 166 4.23 12.36 10.34
N ILE A 167 3.25 11.95 11.16
CA ILE A 167 2.05 11.26 10.68
C ILE A 167 1.00 12.26 10.20
N SER A 168 0.23 11.90 9.17
CA SER A 168 -0.94 12.66 8.71
C SER A 168 -1.90 12.98 9.86
N GLU A 169 -2.12 14.27 10.09
CA GLU A 169 -3.05 14.78 11.12
C GLU A 169 -4.46 14.20 10.95
N THR A 170 -4.92 14.07 9.71
CA THR A 170 -6.24 13.50 9.41
C THR A 170 -6.35 12.07 9.92
N ILE A 171 -5.34 11.22 9.69
CA ILE A 171 -5.36 9.82 10.15
C ILE A 171 -5.14 9.76 11.66
N PHE A 172 -4.22 10.59 12.18
CA PHE A 172 -3.94 10.69 13.61
C PHE A 172 -5.22 11.05 14.40
N SER A 173 -6.03 11.98 13.89
CA SER A 173 -7.32 12.37 14.51
C SER A 173 -8.37 11.26 14.58
N GLN A 174 -8.24 10.21 13.76
CA GLN A 174 -9.13 9.05 13.78
C GLN A 174 -8.67 7.96 14.75
N CYS A 175 -7.45 8.06 15.28
CA CYS A 175 -6.93 7.12 16.28
C CYS A 175 -7.55 7.45 17.64
N ASN A 176 -8.37 6.56 18.18
CA ASN A 176 -9.04 6.77 19.47
C ASN A 176 -8.24 6.24 20.67
N ASN A 177 -7.33 5.31 20.44
CA ASN A 177 -6.52 4.66 21.47
C ASN A 177 -5.05 4.98 21.23
N PHE A 178 -4.33 5.37 22.27
CA PHE A 178 -2.92 5.71 22.21
C PHE A 178 -2.14 4.93 23.25
N ILE A 179 -1.00 4.37 22.82
CA ILE A 179 0.03 3.81 23.69
C ILE A 179 1.28 4.64 23.42
N ALA A 180 1.57 5.57 24.32
CA ALA A 180 2.73 6.45 24.21
C ALA A 180 3.84 5.94 25.14
N MET A 181 5.01 5.67 24.56
CA MET A 181 6.24 5.41 25.30
C MET A 181 7.10 6.68 25.35
N ARG A 182 8.26 6.63 26.02
CA ARG A 182 9.13 7.80 26.17
C ARG A 182 9.56 8.34 24.79
N LEU A 183 9.19 9.59 24.52
CA LEU A 183 9.66 10.38 23.38
C LEU A 183 10.59 11.48 23.89
N THR A 184 11.76 11.60 23.28
CA THR A 184 12.79 12.58 23.68
C THR A 184 12.73 13.86 22.87
N ASN A 185 12.10 13.83 21.69
CA ASN A 185 11.98 14.98 20.81
C ASN A 185 10.76 15.83 21.23
N PRO A 186 10.90 17.13 21.54
CA PRO A 186 9.79 17.99 21.92
C PRO A 186 8.69 18.09 20.87
N ASN A 187 9.03 17.95 19.58
CA ASN A 187 8.04 17.98 18.51
C ASN A 187 7.19 16.70 18.45
N ASP A 188 7.67 15.61 19.04
CA ASP A 188 6.98 14.32 19.08
C ASP A 188 6.25 14.07 20.42
N GLN A 189 6.49 14.89 21.45
CA GLN A 189 5.81 14.82 22.76
C GLN A 189 4.39 15.40 22.70
#